data_AF-A0A1M4XKP1-F1
#
_entry.id   AF-A0A1M4XKP1-F1
#
_cell.length_a   1.000
_cell.length_b   1.000
_cell.length_c   1.000
_cell.angle_alpha   90.00
_cell.angle_beta   90.00
_cell.angle_gamma   90.00
#
_symmetry.space_group_name_H-M   'P 1'
#
loop_
_entity.id
_entity.type
_entity.pdbx_description
1 polymer ?
#
loop_
_entity_poly.entity_id
_entity_poly.type
_entity_poly.pdbx_seq_one_letter_code
_entity_poly.pdbx_strand_id
1 'polypeptide(L)'
;MKIVIIGGGWSGCAAAISAKKAGADVHIIEKTDLLLGLGNVGGIMRNNGRFTASEELIALGGGDLINITDRLSRHKNIDFPGHKHPSFTVLQS
;
A
#
# COMPACT_ATOMS: atom_id res chain seq x y z
N MET A 1 20.26 -12.00 -6.90
CA MET A 1 19.07 -12.63 -7.54
C MET A 1 18.22 -11.53 -8.14
N LYS A 2 17.72 -11.69 -9.37
CA LYS A 2 16.81 -10.72 -10.03
C LYS A 2 15.37 -11.20 -9.88
N ILE A 3 14.46 -10.31 -9.49
CA ILE A 3 13.03 -10.57 -9.34
C ILE A 3 12.26 -9.55 -10.16
N VAL A 4 11.35 -10.04 -11.00
CA VAL A 4 10.44 -9.23 -11.80
C VAL A 4 9.02 -9.45 -11.29
N ILE A 5 8.34 -8.36 -10.94
CA ILE A 5 6.97 -8.37 -10.42
C ILE A 5 6.08 -7.72 -11.47
N ILE A 6 5.05 -8.43 -11.89
CA ILE A 6 4.06 -7.93 -12.85
C ILE A 6 2.81 -7.49 -12.08
N GLY A 7 2.52 -6.20 -12.11
CA GLY A 7 1.44 -5.56 -11.34
C GLY A 7 1.98 -4.77 -10.15
N GLY A 8 1.69 -3.47 -10.13
CA GLY A 8 2.06 -2.50 -9.12
C GLY A 8 0.98 -2.23 -8.09
N GLY A 9 0.02 -3.14 -7.90
CA GLY A 9 -0.98 -3.07 -6.82
C GLY A 9 -0.37 -3.30 -5.44
N TRP A 10 -1.21 -3.40 -4.40
CA TRP A 10 -0.74 -3.53 -3.03
C TRP A 10 0.12 -4.77 -2.79
N SER A 11 -0.30 -5.92 -3.30
CA SER A 11 0.46 -7.17 -3.21
C SER A 11 1.79 -7.08 -3.96
N GLY A 12 1.79 -6.49 -5.15
CA GLY A 12 3.01 -6.30 -5.96
C GLY A 12 4.02 -5.39 -5.28
N CYS A 13 3.58 -4.24 -4.74
CA CYS A 13 4.43 -3.35 -3.97
C CYS A 13 4.94 -3.99 -2.68
N ALA A 14 4.10 -4.73 -1.94
CA ALA A 14 4.50 -5.43 -0.73
C ALA A 14 5.54 -6.53 -1.02
N ALA A 15 5.35 -7.29 -2.10
CA ALA A 15 6.32 -8.28 -2.57
C ALA A 15 7.64 -7.62 -2.97
N ALA A 16 7.57 -6.47 -3.66
CA ALA A 16 8.76 -5.73 -4.09
C ALA A 16 9.59 -5.23 -2.90
N ILE A 17 8.93 -4.66 -1.88
CA ILE A 17 9.58 -4.22 -0.65
C ILE A 17 10.29 -5.40 0.03
N SER A 18 9.59 -6.53 0.18
CA SER A 18 10.12 -7.73 0.82
C SER A 18 11.32 -8.30 0.07
N ALA A 19 11.20 -8.44 -1.26
CA ALA A 19 12.28 -8.90 -2.13
C ALA A 19 13.50 -7.97 -2.08
N LYS A 20 13.27 -6.65 -2.07
CA LYS A 20 14.35 -5.67 -2.02
C LYS A 20 15.10 -5.72 -0.68
N LYS A 21 14.37 -5.86 0.43
CA LYS A 21 14.97 -6.04 1.76
C LYS A 21 15.79 -7.34 1.87
N ALA A 22 15.41 -8.38 1.14
CA ALA A 22 16.18 -9.62 1.03
C ALA A 22 17.42 -9.52 0.10
N GLY A 23 17.74 -8.32 -0.42
CA GLY A 23 18.92 -8.09 -1.25
C GLY A 23 18.75 -8.44 -2.73
N ALA A 24 17.51 -8.64 -3.19
CA ALA A 24 17.24 -8.86 -4.61
C ALA A 24 17.36 -7.56 -5.43
N ASP A 25 17.69 -7.73 -6.71
CA ASP A 25 17.49 -6.70 -7.73
C ASP A 25 16.03 -6.82 -8.22
N VAL A 26 15.22 -5.78 -7.98
CA VAL A 26 13.76 -5.85 -8.11
C VAL A 26 13.27 -4.88 -9.16
N HIS A 27 12.49 -5.39 -10.11
CA HIS A 27 11.80 -4.60 -11.11
C HIS A 27 10.29 -4.81 -10.96
N ILE A 28 9.52 -3.73 -10.91
CA ILE A 28 8.06 -3.76 -11.00
C ILE A 28 7.68 -3.32 -12.41
N ILE A 29 6.82 -4.09 -13.06
CA ILE A 29 6.21 -3.75 -14.34
C ILE A 29 4.72 -3.53 -14.08
N GLU A 30 4.30 -2.28 -14.22
CA GLU A 30 2.90 -1.88 -14.11
C GLU A 30 2.47 -1.30 -15.47
N LYS A 31 1.23 -1.57 -15.87
CA LYS A 31 0.68 -1.09 -17.14
C LYS A 31 0.47 0.42 -17.12
N THR A 32 0.21 0.98 -15.93
CA THR A 32 -0.04 2.40 -15.72
C THR A 32 1.16 3.11 -15.10
N ASP A 33 1.15 4.44 -15.13
CA ASP A 33 2.17 5.27 -14.47
C ASP A 33 1.95 5.40 -12.95
N LEU A 34 1.04 4.60 -12.37
CA LEU A 34 0.62 4.68 -10.98
C LEU A 34 0.76 3.32 -10.29
N LEU A 35 1.36 3.32 -9.09
CA LEU A 35 1.39 2.16 -8.20
C LEU A 35 0.20 2.20 -7.22
N LEU A 36 0.03 1.16 -6.41
CA LEU A 36 -0.97 1.03 -5.34
C LEU A 36 -2.45 0.92 -5.79
N GLY A 37 -2.76 1.17 -7.06
CA GLY A 37 -4.13 1.07 -7.58
C GLY A 37 -5.13 1.90 -6.75
N LEU A 38 -6.12 1.25 -6.14
CA LEU A 38 -7.13 1.92 -5.31
C LEU A 38 -6.55 2.65 -4.09
N GLY A 39 -5.32 2.34 -3.66
CA GLY A 39 -4.62 3.09 -2.62
C GLY A 39 -4.43 4.57 -2.96
N ASN A 40 -4.38 4.92 -4.26
CA ASN A 40 -4.26 6.31 -4.70
C ASN A 40 -5.58 7.08 -4.59
N VAL A 41 -6.72 6.39 -4.54
CA VAL A 41 -8.04 7.05 -4.51
C VAL A 41 -8.21 7.71 -3.14
N GLY A 42 -8.06 9.03 -3.14
CA GLY A 42 -8.07 9.90 -1.96
C GLY A 42 -6.85 9.74 -1.06
N GLY A 43 -5.82 8.99 -1.49
CA GLY A 43 -4.70 8.61 -0.62
C GLY A 43 -5.14 7.80 0.61
N ILE A 44 -6.32 7.18 0.55
CA ILE A 44 -6.92 6.47 1.69
C ILE A 44 -6.49 5.02 1.65
N MET A 45 -5.45 4.70 2.41
CA MET A 45 -5.02 3.31 2.58
C MET A 45 -5.99 2.56 3.48
N ARG A 46 -6.45 3.16 4.59
CA ARG A 46 -7.42 2.53 5.49
C ARG A 46 -8.80 3.18 5.38
N ASN A 47 -9.82 2.42 4.96
CA ASN A 47 -11.25 2.79 5.02
C ASN A 47 -12.13 1.54 5.08
N ASN A 48 -13.44 1.71 5.26
CA ASN A 48 -14.41 0.61 5.35
C ASN A 48 -14.27 -0.46 4.25
N GLY A 49 -13.90 -0.08 3.02
CA GLY A 49 -13.73 -1.02 1.91
C GLY A 49 -12.34 -1.64 1.78
N ARG A 50 -11.30 -1.05 2.41
CA ARG A 50 -9.89 -1.45 2.27
C ARG A 50 -9.26 -1.93 3.57
N PHE A 51 -9.96 -1.77 4.69
CA PHE A 51 -9.49 -2.17 6.01
C PHE A 51 -9.19 -3.67 6.03
N THR A 52 -10.13 -4.50 5.58
CA THR A 52 -9.94 -5.95 5.49
C THR A 52 -8.72 -6.32 4.65
N ALA A 53 -8.57 -5.73 3.46
CA ALA A 53 -7.42 -5.98 2.59
C ALA A 53 -6.08 -5.56 3.24
N SER A 54 -6.08 -4.48 4.03
CA SER A 54 -4.90 -4.04 4.78
C SER A 54 -4.51 -5.05 5.86
N GLU A 55 -5.50 -5.53 6.64
CA GLU A 55 -5.27 -6.51 7.70
C GLU A 55 -4.85 -7.87 7.16
N GLU A 56 -5.47 -8.33 6.07
CA GLU A 56 -5.04 -9.55 5.37
C GLU A 56 -3.59 -9.42 4.89
N LEU A 57 -3.23 -8.28 4.28
CA LEU A 57 -1.86 -8.07 3.80
C LEU A 57 -0.85 -8.05 4.96
N ILE A 58 -1.21 -7.48 6.11
CA ILE A 58 -0.38 -7.52 7.33
C ILE A 58 -0.21 -8.97 7.81
N ALA A 59 -1.30 -9.73 7.93
CA ALA A 59 -1.29 -11.12 8.39
C ALA A 59 -0.46 -12.04 7.47
N LEU A 60 -0.43 -11.76 6.17
CA LEU A 60 0.34 -12.51 5.17
C LEU A 60 1.81 -12.05 5.04
N GLY A 61 2.28 -11.15 5.91
CA GLY A 61 3.68 -10.69 5.93
C GLY A 61 3.99 -9.51 5.00
N GLY A 62 3.00 -8.96 4.30
CA GLY A 62 3.11 -7.74 3.48
C GLY A 62 2.92 -6.44 4.27
N GLY A 63 2.91 -6.51 5.60
CA GLY A 63 2.58 -5.39 6.49
C GLY A 63 3.51 -4.18 6.40
N ASP A 64 4.72 -4.34 5.88
CA ASP A 64 5.65 -3.23 5.65
C ASP A 64 5.03 -2.10 4.82
N LEU A 65 4.30 -2.44 3.74
CA LEU A 65 3.64 -1.45 2.89
C LEU A 65 2.64 -0.64 3.72
N ILE A 66 1.76 -1.32 4.44
CA ILE A 66 0.70 -0.70 5.23
C ILE A 66 1.31 0.16 6.34
N ASN A 67 2.28 -0.37 7.09
CA ASN A 67 2.96 0.34 8.17
C ASN A 67 3.68 1.61 7.68
N ILE A 68 4.32 1.57 6.51
CA ILE A 68 4.94 2.75 5.89
C ILE A 68 3.87 3.79 5.57
N THR A 69 2.76 3.39 4.95
CA THR A 69 1.69 4.33 4.59
C THR A 69 0.94 4.88 5.81
N ASP A 70 0.68 4.07 6.83
CA ASP A 70 0.10 4.50 8.08
C ASP A 70 1.03 5.48 8.80
N ARG A 71 2.35 5.25 8.78
CA ARG A 71 3.33 6.20 9.34
C ARG A 71 3.32 7.53 8.61
N LEU A 72 3.31 7.51 7.27
CA LEU A 72 3.31 8.69 6.40
C LEU A 72 1.95 9.37 6.26
N SER A 73 0.89 8.76 6.78
CA SER A 73 -0.43 9.37 6.80
C SER A 73 -0.45 10.63 7.65
N ARG A 74 -0.85 11.75 7.05
CA ARG A 74 -0.93 13.06 7.71
C ARG A 74 -2.09 13.12 8.69
N HIS A 75 -3.22 12.54 8.30
CA HIS A 75 -4.42 12.46 9.11
C HIS A 75 -4.70 10.99 9.38
N LYS A 76 -4.97 10.66 10.64
CA LYS A 76 -5.26 9.30 11.10
C LYS A 76 -6.45 9.38 12.03
N ASN A 77 -7.28 8.35 12.05
CA ASN A 77 -8.43 8.23 12.96
C ASN A 77 -9.41 9.41 12.88
N ILE A 78 -9.72 9.84 11.66
CA ILE A 78 -10.61 10.97 11.38
C ILE A 78 -11.97 10.50 10.89
N ASP A 79 -13.05 10.83 11.58
CA ASP A 79 -14.39 10.44 11.15
C ASP A 79 -15.00 11.48 10.21
N PHE A 80 -15.64 11.01 9.13
CA PHE A 80 -16.40 11.85 8.20
C PHE A 80 -17.62 11.08 7.66
N PRO A 81 -18.62 11.73 7.06
CA PRO A 81 -19.87 11.08 6.69
C PRO A 81 -19.64 9.78 5.88
N GLY A 82 -20.05 8.65 6.44
CA GLY A 82 -19.90 7.32 5.82
C GLY A 82 -18.60 6.57 6.14
N HIS A 83 -17.65 7.15 6.88
CA HIS A 83 -16.34 6.55 7.15
C HIS A 83 -15.92 6.72 8.61
N LYS A 84 -15.54 5.61 9.27
CA LYS A 84 -15.00 5.61 10.63
C LYS A 84 -13.53 5.17 10.59
N HIS A 85 -12.66 5.87 11.30
CA HIS A 85 -11.21 5.57 11.44
C HIS A 85 -10.28 5.63 10.19
N PRO A 86 -10.54 6.39 9.11
CA PRO A 86 -9.62 6.44 7.98
C PRO A 86 -8.28 7.13 8.26
N SER A 87 -7.27 6.73 7.47
CA SER A 87 -5.93 7.33 7.40
C SER A 87 -5.66 7.88 5.99
N PHE A 88 -5.29 9.16 5.89
CA PHE A 88 -4.92 9.83 4.64
C PHE A 88 -3.40 9.88 4.48
N THR A 89 -2.89 9.12 3.51
CA THR A 89 -1.52 9.25 3.01
C THR A 89 -1.50 10.30 1.90
N VAL A 90 -0.74 11.39 2.10
CA VAL A 90 -0.47 12.31 1.00
C VAL A 90 0.65 11.70 0.16
N LEU A 91 0.28 11.15 -0.99
CA LEU A 91 1.23 10.82 -2.04
C LEU A 91 1.65 12.16 -2.66
N GLN A 92 2.89 12.59 -2.42
CA GLN A 92 3.39 13.82 -3.06
C GLN A 92 3.41 13.60 -4.58
N SER A 93 2.72 14.49 -5.30
CA SER A 93 2.75 14.61 -6.76
C SER A 93 4.11 15.08 -7.25
#